data_AF-A0A3N5QIA3-F1
#
_entry.id   AF-A0A3N5QIA3-F1
#
_cell.length_a   1.000
_cell.length_b   1.000
_cell.length_c   1.000
_cell.angle_alpha   90.00
_cell.angle_beta   90.00
_cell.angle_gamma   90.00
#
_symmetry.space_group_name_H-M   'P 1'
#
loop_
_entity.id
_entity.type
_entity.pdbx_description
1 polymer ?
#
loop_
_entity_poly.entity_id
_entity_poly.type
_entity_poly.pdbx_seq_one_letter_code
_entity_poly.pdbx_strand_id
1 'polypeptide(L)' 'MNNIFPLLAIETSDSLCGACVYFDDDKYFSSRLMLKHSHAEKLFNVIENTLNLASISQSE' A
#
# COMPACT_ATOMS: atom_id res chain seq x y z
N MET A 1 -3.73 -8.81 20.36
CA MET A 1 -3.67 -8.23 19.00
C MET A 1 -4.06 -9.32 18.04
N ASN A 2 -4.97 -9.06 17.08
CA ASN A 2 -5.26 -10.04 16.04
C ASN A 2 -3.97 -10.28 15.23
N ASN A 3 -3.68 -11.53 14.90
CA ASN A 3 -2.46 -11.92 14.17
C ASN A 3 -2.47 -11.51 12.68
N ILE A 4 -3.44 -10.69 12.25
CA ILE A 4 -3.58 -10.21 10.87
C ILE A 4 -2.91 -8.86 10.64
N PHE A 5 -2.51 -8.16 11.70
CA PHE A 5 -1.88 -6.84 11.60
C PHE A 5 -0.36 -6.95 11.70
N PRO A 6 0.40 -6.13 10.96
CA PRO A 6 -0.09 -5.10 10.02
C PRO A 6 -0.71 -5.69 8.74
N LEU A 7 -1.78 -5.06 8.23
CA LEU A 7 -2.50 -5.49 7.03
C LEU A 7 -2.12 -4.60 5.84
N LEU A 8 -1.64 -5.21 4.75
CA LEU A 8 -1.45 -4.52 3.47
C LEU A 8 -2.71 -4.67 2.60
N ALA A 9 -3.31 -3.54 2.22
CA ALA A 9 -4.42 -3.47 1.28
C ALA A 9 -3.96 -2.82 -0.04
N ILE A 10 -4.50 -3.29 -1.17
CA ILE A 10 -4.19 -2.80 -2.51
C ILE A 10 -5.51 -2.47 -3.22
N GLU A 11 -5.54 -1.34 -3.93
CA GLU A 11 -6.67 -0.92 -4.76
C GLU A 11 -6.17 -0.51 -6.15
N THR A 12 -6.79 -1.04 -7.21
CA THR A 12 -6.37 -0.83 -8.62
C THR A 12 -7.53 -0.55 -9.59
N SER A 13 -8.73 -0.28 -9.06
CA SER A 13 -9.93 -0.05 -9.85
C SER A 13 -9.90 1.29 -10.58
N ASP A 14 -10.36 1.27 -11.83
CA ASP A 14 -10.43 2.44 -12.72
C ASP A 14 -9.09 3.17 -12.83
N SER A 15 -9.02 4.41 -12.33
CA SER A 15 -7.85 5.28 -12.44
C SER A 15 -7.01 5.30 -11.18
N LEU A 16 -7.49 4.69 -10.10
CA LEU A 16 -6.81 4.67 -8.81
C LEU A 16 -5.88 3.47 -8.74
N CYS A 17 -4.63 3.70 -8.37
CA CYS A 17 -3.69 2.68 -7.92
C CYS A 17 -3.16 3.09 -6.56
N GLY A 18 -3.45 2.31 -5.53
CA GLY A 18 -3.13 2.65 -4.14
C GLY A 18 -2.75 1.43 -3.33
N ALA A 19 -1.96 1.67 -2.28
CA ALA A 19 -1.69 0.70 -1.24
C ALA A 19 -1.81 1.36 0.14
N CYS A 20 -2.17 0.57 1.14
CA CYS A 20 -2.29 1.00 2.53
C CYS A 20 -1.76 -0.06 3.48
N VAL A 21 -0.93 0.32 4.44
CA VAL A 21 -0.55 -0.50 5.60
C VAL A 21 -1.36 -0.01 6.79
N TYR A 22 -2.23 -0.88 7.30
CA TYR A 22 -3.12 -0.61 8.42
C TYR A 22 -2.64 -1.35 9.69
N PHE A 23 -2.52 -0.62 10.81
CA PHE A 23 -2.22 -1.18 12.13
C PHE A 23 -3.46 -1.15 13.02
N ASP A 24 -4.13 0.00 13.06
CA ASP A 24 -5.36 0.30 13.79
C ASP A 24 -6.00 1.59 13.21
N ASP A 25 -7.12 2.03 13.79
CA ASP A 25 -7.87 3.20 13.33
C ASP A 25 -7.08 4.52 13.44
N ASP A 26 -6.09 4.59 14.33
CA ASP A 26 -5.27 5.78 14.57
C ASP A 26 -3.95 5.74 13.80
N LYS A 27 -3.52 4.56 13.33
CA LYS A 27 -2.24 4.35 12.67
C LYS A 27 -2.37 3.54 11.38
N TYR A 28 -2.29 4.27 10.27
CA TYR A 28 -2.19 3.73 8.92
C TYR A 28 -1.31 4.60 8.02
N PHE A 29 -0.73 3.99 6.98
CA PHE A 29 0.08 4.69 5.98
C PHE A 29 -0.41 4.30 4.60
N SER A 30 -0.60 5.27 3.71
CA SER A 30 -1.11 5.02 2.36
C SER A 30 -0.36 5.80 1.31
N SER A 31 -0.17 5.19 0.14
CA SER A 31 0.28 5.86 -1.08
C SER A 31 -0.71 5.61 -2.20
N ARG A 32 -0.96 6.62 -3.05
CA ARG A 32 -1.84 6.49 -4.21
C ARG A 32 -1.40 7.33 -5.39
N LEU A 33 -1.75 6.87 -6.58
CA LEU A 33 -1.61 7.60 -7.84
C LEU A 33 -2.89 7.47 -8.67
N MET A 34 -3.17 8.53 -9.43
CA MET A 34 -4.30 8.60 -10.36
C MET A 34 -3.75 8.52 -11.79
N LEU A 35 -3.61 7.31 -12.33
CA LEU A 35 -3.15 7.06 -13.69
C LEU A 35 -3.93 5.91 -14.31
N LYS A 36 -4.44 6.12 -15.52
CA LYS A 36 -5.06 5.06 -16.30
C LYS A 36 -3.99 4.28 -17.05
N HIS A 37 -4.20 2.97 -17.21
CA HIS A 37 -3.42 2.07 -18.06
C HIS A 37 -1.96 1.80 -17.66
N SER A 38 -1.50 2.26 -16.48
CA SER A 38 -0.12 2.03 -15.99
C SER A 38 -0.05 1.33 -14.63
N HIS A 39 -1.11 0.66 -14.20
CA HIS A 39 -1.20 0.06 -12.86
C HIS A 39 -0.12 -0.99 -12.62
N ALA A 40 0.09 -1.92 -13.55
CA ALA A 40 1.10 -2.97 -13.40
C ALA A 40 2.52 -2.42 -13.23
N GLU A 41 2.85 -1.33 -13.95
CA GLU A 41 4.17 -0.70 -13.89
C GLU A 41 4.42 0.08 -12.60
N LYS A 42 3.36 0.60 -11.98
CA LYS A 42 3.47 1.49 -10.82
C LYS A 42 3.08 0.83 -9.51
N LEU A 43 2.37 -0.30 -9.54
CA LEU A 43 1.85 -0.97 -8.35
C LEU A 43 2.96 -1.28 -7.34
N PHE A 44 4.07 -1.86 -7.78
CA PHE A 44 5.18 -2.18 -6.87
C PHE A 44 5.80 -0.93 -6.26
N ASN A 45 5.96 0.15 -7.04
CA ASN A 45 6.43 1.42 -6.50
C ASN A 45 5.47 1.99 -5.44
N VAL A 46 4.16 1.86 -5.64
CA VAL A 46 3.14 2.29 -4.67
C VAL A 46 3.22 1.47 -3.39
N ILE A 47 3.38 0.15 -3.52
CA ILE A 47 3.56 -0.77 -2.38
C ILE A 47 4.84 -0.43 -1.63
N GLU A 48 5.98 -0.33 -2.31
CA GLU A 48 7.27 0.03 -1.71
C GLU A 48 7.22 1.37 -1.00
N ASN A 49 6.66 2.40 -1.63
CA ASN A 49 6.48 3.70 -0.99
C ASN A 49 5.65 3.61 0.30
N THR A 50 4.58 2.81 0.28
CA THR A 50 3.72 2.62 1.45
C THR A 50 4.44 1.88 2.58
N LEU A 51 5.21 0.84 2.25
CA LEU A 51 6.01 0.10 3.22
C LEU A 51 7.14 0.96 3.80
N ASN A 52 7.80 1.77 2.98
CA ASN A 52 8.82 2.73 3.40
C ASN A 52 8.23 3.77 4.38
N LEU A 53 7.05 4.32 4.09
CA LEU A 53 6.34 5.21 5.02
C LEU A 53 6.02 4.52 6.36
N ALA A 54 5.68 3.23 6.32
CA ALA A 54 5.43 2.42 7.50
C ALA A 54 6.72 1.92 8.20
N SER A 55 7.90 2.23 7.65
CA SER A 55 9.20 1.70 8.11
C SER A 55 9.25 0.16 8.17
N ILE A 56 8.59 -0.51 7.22
CA ILE A 56 8.57 -1.97 7.11
C ILE A 56 9.56 -2.40 6.03
N SER A 57 10.57 -3.19 6.44
CA SER A 57 11.47 -3.88 5.51
C SER A 57 10.84 -5.18 5.02
N GLN A 58 10.87 -5.42 3.71
CA GLN A 58 10.55 -6.73 3.15
C GLN A 58 11.73 -7.67 3.40
N SER A 59 11.47 -8.89 3.89
CA SER A 59 12.44 -9.99 3.87
C SER A 59 12.31 -10.76 2.56
N GLU A 60 13.41 -11.27 2.03
CA GLU A 60 13.45 -12.16 0.86
C GLU A 60 12.71 -13.50 1.10
#